data_AF-A0A0H1B7M0-F1
#
_entry.id   AF-A0A0H1B7M0-F1
#
_cell.length_a   1.000
_cell.length_b   1.000
_cell.length_c   1.000
_cell.angle_alpha   90.00
_cell.angle_beta   90.00
_cell.angle_gamma   90.00
#
_symmetry.space_group_name_H-M   'P 1'
#
loop_
_entity.id
_entity.type
_entity.pdbx_description
1 polymer ?
#
loop_
_entity_poly.entity_id
_entity_poly.type
_entity_poly.pdbx_seq_one_letter_code
_entity_poly.pdbx_strand_id
1 'polypeptide(L)'
;MAEDILDQAYALARESHSQYQQDQQGEQKKPQGPETSSSCYPEEELEWLSTMAFNRAIDFYTKPDDVSCRKWAQKALDLAGLMRDGGLLYKMLRDRFEGLRWE
;
A
#
# COMPACT_ATOMS: atom_id res chain seq x y z
N MET A 1 -18.08 1.35 -4.17
CA MET A 1 -18.22 0.41 -3.03
C MET A 1 -16.91 -0.28 -2.65
N ALA A 2 -16.15 -0.93 -3.56
CA ALA A 2 -14.82 -1.49 -3.24
C ALA A 2 -13.66 -0.51 -3.46
N GLU A 3 -13.74 0.32 -4.49
CA GLU A 3 -12.73 1.36 -4.77
C GLU A 3 -12.69 2.42 -3.66
N ASP A 4 -13.86 2.85 -3.17
CA ASP A 4 -13.95 3.87 -2.12
C ASP A 4 -13.32 3.41 -0.79
N ILE A 5 -13.40 2.11 -0.48
CA ILE A 5 -12.79 1.54 0.73
C ILE A 5 -11.27 1.56 0.59
N LEU A 6 -10.76 1.21 -0.59
CA LEU A 6 -9.33 1.24 -0.87
C LEU A 6 -8.77 2.66 -0.79
N ASP A 7 -9.50 3.64 -1.32
CA ASP A 7 -9.11 5.05 -1.31
C ASP A 7 -9.12 5.64 0.10
N GLN A 8 -10.10 5.26 0.93
CA GLN A 8 -10.14 5.63 2.34
C GLN A 8 -8.95 5.01 3.11
N ALA A 9 -8.68 3.71 2.91
CA ALA A 9 -7.56 3.05 3.55
C ALA A 9 -6.21 3.67 3.14
N TYR A 10 -6.05 4.02 1.86
CA TYR A 10 -4.86 4.72 1.37
C TYR A 10 -4.68 6.09 2.03
N ALA A 11 -5.75 6.88 2.16
CA ALA A 11 -5.69 8.18 2.83
C ALA A 11 -5.26 8.03 4.30
N LEU A 12 -5.87 7.10 5.03
CA LEU A 12 -5.54 6.80 6.43
C LEU A 12 -4.08 6.35 6.57
N ALA A 13 -3.62 5.45 5.70
CA ALA A 13 -2.24 4.95 5.73
C ALA A 13 -1.21 6.06 5.48
N ARG A 14 -1.49 6.99 4.55
CA ARG A 14 -0.58 8.10 4.23
C ARG A 14 -0.49 9.12 5.36
N GLU A 15 -1.63 9.47 5.98
CA GLU A 15 -1.68 10.39 7.13
C GLU A 15 -0.90 9.82 8.31
N SER A 16 -1.12 8.54 8.58
CA SER A 16 -0.44 7.77 9.61
C SER A 16 1.09 7.69 9.40
N HIS A 17 1.54 7.45 8.17
CA HIS A 17 2.97 7.44 7.82
C HIS A 17 3.62 8.83 7.98
N SER A 18 2.89 9.90 7.65
CA SER A 18 3.37 11.28 7.78
C SER A 18 3.58 11.68 9.25
N GLN A 19 2.69 11.22 10.14
CA GLN A 19 2.76 11.48 11.57
C GLN A 19 3.98 10.79 12.21
N TYR A 20 4.24 9.53 11.84
CA TYR A 20 5.40 8.78 12.32
C TYR A 20 6.74 9.40 11.89
N GLN A 21 6.79 10.01 10.70
CA GLN A 21 8.00 10.66 10.18
C GLN A 21 8.30 12.01 10.86
N GLN A 22 7.27 12.69 11.36
CA GLN A 22 7.42 13.91 12.17
C GLN A 22 7.86 13.58 13.60
N ASP A 23 7.28 12.55 14.22
CA ASP A 23 7.66 12.12 15.57
C ASP A 23 9.13 11.68 15.65
N GLN A 24 9.70 11.11 14.59
CA GLN A 24 11.13 10.76 14.55
C GLN A 24 12.09 11.96 14.44
N GLN A 25 11.61 13.17 14.11
CA GLN A 25 12.44 14.38 14.11
C GLN A 25 12.43 15.11 15.47
N GLY A 26 11.55 14.70 16.39
CA GLY A 26 11.49 15.18 17.77
C GLY A 26 11.94 14.11 18.79
N GLU A 27 13.07 14.38 19.43
CA GLU A 27 13.45 13.89 20.78
C GLU A 27 14.31 12.62 20.98
N GLN A 28 15.28 12.80 21.88
CA GLN A 28 16.05 11.76 22.56
C GLN A 28 15.20 11.04 23.63
N LYS A 29 15.33 9.70 23.66
CA LYS A 29 15.28 8.75 24.82
C LYS A 29 13.94 8.36 25.52
N LYS A 30 13.50 7.11 25.19
CA LYS A 30 12.86 5.97 25.95
C LYS A 30 12.57 6.09 27.47
N PRO A 31 11.60 5.35 28.08
CA PRO A 31 11.48 3.87 28.01
C PRO A 31 10.07 3.22 27.97
N GLN A 32 10.11 1.88 27.82
CA GLN A 32 9.07 0.85 27.63
C GLN A 32 7.82 0.89 28.53
N GLY A 33 6.65 0.68 27.91
CA GLY A 33 5.38 0.21 28.48
C GLY A 33 4.69 -0.75 27.49
N PRO A 34 3.77 -1.63 27.93
CA PRO A 34 3.20 -2.67 27.07
C PRO A 34 2.32 -2.04 25.99
N GLU A 35 2.72 -2.24 24.73
CA GLU A 35 1.90 -2.18 23.54
C GLU A 35 0.92 -1.00 23.45
N THR A 36 1.40 0.24 23.61
CA THR A 36 0.62 1.39 23.12
C THR A 36 0.55 1.25 21.61
N SER A 37 -0.62 0.82 21.13
CA SER A 37 -1.11 0.92 19.75
C SER A 37 -0.39 2.06 19.03
N SER A 38 0.68 1.73 18.31
CA SER A 38 1.37 2.71 17.49
C SER A 38 0.33 3.22 16.52
N SER A 39 0.19 4.55 16.39
CA SER A 39 -0.75 5.22 15.49
C SER A 39 -0.50 4.91 14.01
N CYS A 40 0.29 3.87 13.72
CA CYS A 40 0.61 3.44 12.40
C CYS A 40 -0.46 2.50 11.83
N TYR A 41 -0.83 2.72 10.57
CA TYR A 41 -1.70 1.82 9.83
C TYR A 41 -1.12 0.39 9.85
N PRO A 42 -1.92 -0.66 10.10
CA PRO A 42 -1.42 -2.02 10.24
C PRO A 42 -0.73 -2.54 8.97
N GLU A 43 0.45 -3.15 9.12
CA GLU A 43 1.21 -3.68 7.97
C GLU A 43 0.48 -4.82 7.25
N GLU A 44 -0.15 -5.71 8.01
CA GLU A 44 -0.95 -6.82 7.46
C GLU A 44 -2.11 -6.30 6.61
N GLU A 45 -2.76 -5.21 7.04
CA GLU A 45 -3.82 -4.59 6.25
C GLU A 45 -3.28 -3.95 4.97
N LEU A 46 -2.13 -3.29 5.01
CA LEU A 46 -1.48 -2.76 3.79
C LEU A 46 -1.10 -3.88 2.82
N GLU A 47 -0.53 -4.97 3.33
CA GLU A 47 -0.19 -6.13 2.51
C GLU A 47 -1.44 -6.72 1.86
N TRP A 48 -2.50 -6.92 2.64
CA TRP A 48 -3.77 -7.44 2.16
C TRP A 48 -4.39 -6.52 1.11
N LEU A 49 -4.48 -5.21 1.36
CA LEU A 49 -5.04 -4.23 0.42
C LEU A 49 -4.23 -4.14 -0.87
N SER A 50 -2.90 -4.12 -0.77
CA SER A 50 -2.00 -4.09 -1.94
C SER A 50 -2.21 -5.32 -2.82
N THR A 51 -2.25 -6.49 -2.20
CA THR A 51 -2.44 -7.77 -2.91
C THR A 51 -3.83 -7.85 -3.53
N MET A 52 -4.87 -7.41 -2.82
CA MET A 52 -6.25 -7.42 -3.31
C MET A 52 -6.42 -6.45 -4.49
N ALA A 53 -5.88 -5.23 -4.40
CA ALA A 53 -5.87 -4.26 -5.50
C ALA A 53 -5.09 -4.78 -6.72
N PHE A 54 -3.96 -5.47 -6.51
CA PHE A 54 -3.19 -6.04 -7.60
C PHE A 54 -3.95 -7.18 -8.30
N ASN A 55 -4.57 -8.09 -7.54
CA ASN A 55 -5.41 -9.14 -8.11
C ASN A 55 -6.55 -8.53 -8.94
N ARG A 56 -7.13 -7.42 -8.47
CA ARG A 56 -8.15 -6.69 -9.22
C ARG A 56 -7.60 -6.07 -10.50
N ALA A 57 -6.37 -5.58 -10.50
CA ALA A 57 -5.70 -5.12 -11.71
C ALA A 57 -5.54 -6.24 -12.74
N ILE A 58 -5.19 -7.46 -12.29
CA ILE A 58 -5.09 -8.63 -13.16
C ILE A 58 -6.45 -9.05 -13.71
N ASP A 59 -7.53 -9.00 -12.92
CA ASP A 59 -8.90 -9.22 -13.43
C ASP A 59 -9.20 -8.27 -14.60
N PHE A 60 -8.83 -7.00 -14.48
CA PHE A 60 -9.00 -6.00 -15.54
C PHE A 60 -8.02 -6.14 -16.69
N TYR A 61 -6.89 -6.82 -16.52
CA TYR A 61 -5.99 -7.17 -17.62
C TYR A 61 -6.55 -8.34 -18.45
N THR A 62 -7.23 -9.29 -17.80
CA THR A 62 -7.87 -10.42 -18.51
C THR A 62 -9.11 -10.03 -19.31
N LYS A 63 -9.71 -8.90 -18.95
CA LYS A 63 -10.69 -8.18 -19.77
C LYS A 63 -9.88 -7.16 -20.58
N PRO A 64 -10.19 -6.83 -21.82
CA PRO A 64 -9.42 -5.82 -22.58
C PRO A 64 -9.69 -4.39 -22.05
N ASP A 65 -9.44 -4.15 -20.75
CA ASP A 65 -9.64 -2.90 -20.02
C ASP A 65 -8.32 -2.47 -19.36
N ASP A 66 -7.36 -2.14 -20.21
CA ASP A 66 -6.03 -1.68 -19.81
C ASP A 66 -6.08 -0.42 -18.94
N VAL A 67 -7.08 0.44 -19.14
CA VAL A 67 -7.25 1.68 -18.36
C VAL A 67 -7.52 1.34 -16.90
N SER A 68 -8.50 0.46 -16.64
CA SER A 68 -8.80 0.01 -15.29
C SER A 68 -7.66 -0.83 -14.72
N CYS A 69 -7.03 -1.69 -15.52
CA CYS A 69 -5.87 -2.46 -15.09
C CYS A 69 -4.76 -1.56 -14.53
N ARG A 70 -4.31 -0.57 -15.33
CA ARG A 70 -3.26 0.37 -14.92
C ARG A 70 -3.64 1.16 -13.67
N LYS A 71 -4.91 1.60 -13.58
CA LYS A 71 -5.44 2.32 -12.41
C LYS A 71 -5.32 1.49 -11.13
N TRP A 72 -5.77 0.24 -11.17
CA TRP A 72 -5.75 -0.65 -10.00
C TRP A 72 -4.33 -1.12 -9.66
N ALA A 73 -3.48 -1.35 -10.65
CA ALA A 73 -2.08 -1.67 -10.44
C ALA A 73 -1.34 -0.51 -9.75
N GLN A 74 -1.57 0.73 -10.20
CA GLN A 74 -0.96 1.89 -9.54
C GLN A 74 -1.39 2.01 -8.08
N LYS A 75 -2.68 1.84 -7.77
CA LYS A 75 -3.17 1.84 -6.38
C LYS A 75 -2.49 0.75 -5.53
N ALA A 76 -2.29 -0.45 -6.09
CA ALA A 76 -1.59 -1.53 -5.39
C ALA A 76 -0.12 -1.19 -5.09
N LEU A 77 0.57 -0.56 -6.04
CA LEU A 77 1.94 -0.09 -5.86
C LEU A 77 2.02 1.03 -4.82
N ASP A 78 1.10 1.98 -4.84
CA ASP A 78 1.08 3.08 -3.87
C ASP A 78 0.90 2.55 -2.44
N LEU A 79 0.00 1.58 -2.23
CA LEU A 79 -0.20 0.92 -0.94
C LEU A 79 1.05 0.13 -0.49
N ALA A 80 1.65 -0.65 -1.38
CA ALA A 80 2.86 -1.42 -1.07
C ALA A 80 4.06 -0.50 -0.78
N GLY A 81 4.08 0.71 -1.34
CA GLY A 81 5.10 1.72 -1.07
C GLY A 81 5.02 2.34 0.34
N LEU A 82 3.89 2.20 1.03
CA LEU A 82 3.71 2.66 2.41
C LEU A 82 4.16 1.63 3.45
N MET A 83 4.47 0.40 3.03
CA MET A 83 4.92 -0.67 3.92
C MET A 83 6.35 -0.45 4.41
N ARG A 84 6.64 -0.95 5.62
CA ARG A 84 7.99 -0.93 6.21
C ARG A 84 8.71 -2.27 6.03
N ASP A 85 8.45 -2.96 4.94
CA ASP A 85 9.09 -4.23 4.58
C ASP A 85 10.42 -4.03 3.82
N GLY A 86 10.92 -2.79 3.74
CA GLY A 86 12.09 -2.44 2.93
C GLY A 86 11.80 -2.33 1.43
N GLY A 87 10.52 -2.22 1.03
CA GLY A 87 10.09 -2.12 -0.36
C GLY A 87 10.02 -3.46 -1.09
N LEU A 88 9.96 -4.57 -0.36
CA LEU A 88 9.96 -5.92 -0.93
C LEU A 88 8.68 -6.18 -1.73
N LEU A 89 7.50 -5.92 -1.14
CA LEU A 89 6.22 -6.09 -1.80
C LEU A 89 6.09 -5.13 -2.98
N TYR A 90 6.46 -3.86 -2.80
CA TYR A 90 6.44 -2.86 -3.88
C TYR A 90 7.23 -3.34 -5.10
N LYS A 91 8.48 -3.78 -4.89
CA LYS A 91 9.34 -4.28 -5.96
C LYS A 91 8.73 -5.50 -6.63
N MET A 92 8.25 -6.46 -5.85
CA MET A 92 7.63 -7.67 -6.36
C MET A 92 6.40 -7.39 -7.24
N LEU A 93 5.51 -6.49 -6.80
CA LEU A 93 4.32 -6.12 -7.56
C LEU A 93 4.68 -5.32 -8.82
N ARG A 94 5.66 -4.42 -8.73
CA ARG A 94 6.14 -3.63 -9.87
C ARG A 94 6.75 -4.52 -10.94
N ASP A 95 7.65 -5.43 -10.57
CA ASP A 95 8.31 -6.34 -11.51
C ASP A 95 7.27 -7.22 -12.24
N ARG A 96 6.21 -7.65 -11.54
CA ARG A 96 5.08 -8.38 -12.15
C ARG A 96 4.28 -7.51 -13.12
N PHE A 97 4.01 -6.26 -12.76
CA PHE A 97 3.26 -5.33 -13.58
C PHE A 97 4.02 -4.94 -14.87
N GLU A 98 5.31 -4.66 -14.75
CA GLU A 98 6.19 -4.36 -15.90
C GLU A 98 6.32 -5.56 -16.85
N GLY A 99 6.14 -6.79 -16.35
CA GLY A 99 6.10 -8.00 -17.16
C GLY A 99 4.81 -8.21 -17.98
N LEU A 100 3.77 -7.39 -17.78
CA LEU A 100 2.53 -7.49 -18.56
C LEU A 100 2.74 -7.02 -19.99
N ARG A 101 2.14 -7.74 -20.94
CA ARG A 101 2.19 -7.41 -22.36
C ARG A 101 0.91 -6.68 -22.75
N TRP A 102 1.06 -5.49 -23.31
CA TRP A 102 -0.06 -4.66 -23.75
C TRP A 102 -0.21 -4.82 -25.27
N GLU A 103 -1.45 -4.91 -25.75
CA GLU A 103 -1.77 -5.02 -27.18
C GLU A 103 -2.04 -3.66 -27.82
#